data_AF-A0A816R1X5-F1
#
_entry.id   AF-A0A816R1X5-F1
#
_cell.length_a   1.000
_cell.length_b   1.000
_cell.length_c   1.000
_cell.angle_alpha   90.00
_cell.angle_beta   90.00
_cell.angle_gamma   90.00
#
_symmetry.space_group_name_H-M   'P 1'
#
loop_
_entity.id
_entity.type
_entity.pdbx_description
1 polymer ?
#
loop_
_entity_poly.entity_id
_entity_poly.type
_entity_poly.pdbx_seq_one_letter_code
_entity_poly.pdbx_strand_id
1 'polypeptide(L)'
;MEDAIQMLLALMTHQQMRWCARAKLVTRTQARLRVLYAKILAPSTMEDAIQTLFARMTSQQMRWYAPVKLVSRTLLQLGALCAKILAPSTMVDAIEMLSALMTSQQMPWYASVKLVIPTPAQLQTLSAKILAPPLMEDAIQGPLARMTGQHLRCDAPVEVAMLTLAHQPTSCAKTYIALDTCMINNGGCDRNAACTHDQSTNAVVCNCKTGYTNTGSAASVVCQDTCTINNGGCDRNAACTHDRSTNAVVCNCKTGYTNTGSATSVVCQDTCTAPNGGCDPNAPCTHDQSTNAVVCTCKTGYTNTGSATSVVCQDICTINNGGCNPTAVCTHDQSSNGVICNCKTGYTNTGSATNVVCTDTCTINNGACDPNAGCTHDRSTNAVVCTCKTGYTNTGSASSVVCTDTCTINNGACDPNAACTHDSSTNAVVCTCKTGYTNSGSATRVVCTDTCSINNGACDPNAACTHDSSTHAVVCTCKTGYTNTGTDGSVVCHGTMITGVIWAMLS
;
A
#
# COMPACT_ATOMS: atom_id res chain seq x y z
N MET A 1 -3.34 -19.42 -17.31
CA MET A 1 -4.12 -18.67 -18.33
C MET A 1 -3.71 -17.20 -18.33
N GLU A 2 -3.44 -16.60 -17.16
CA GLU A 2 -2.80 -15.28 -17.05
C GLU A 2 -1.37 -15.22 -17.63
N ASP A 3 -0.57 -16.28 -17.49
CA ASP A 3 0.80 -16.28 -18.06
C ASP A 3 0.84 -16.34 -19.58
N ALA A 4 -0.18 -16.92 -20.22
CA ALA A 4 -0.30 -16.96 -21.68
C ALA A 4 -0.72 -15.59 -22.26
N ILE A 5 -1.43 -14.77 -21.48
CA ILE A 5 -1.90 -13.44 -21.87
C ILE A 5 -0.74 -12.42 -21.78
N GLN A 6 0.12 -12.53 -20.76
CA GLN A 6 1.31 -11.69 -20.63
C GLN A 6 2.34 -11.93 -21.73
N MET A 7 2.50 -13.18 -22.20
CA MET A 7 3.42 -13.51 -23.29
C MET A 7 2.94 -12.99 -24.67
N LEU A 8 1.63 -12.91 -24.88
CA LEU A 8 1.02 -12.35 -26.10
C LEU A 8 1.07 -10.82 -26.15
N LEU A 9 1.02 -10.13 -24.99
CA LEU A 9 1.19 -8.67 -24.94
C LEU A 9 2.64 -8.23 -25.18
N ALA A 10 3.63 -9.05 -24.81
CA ALA A 10 5.05 -8.77 -25.05
C ALA A 10 5.48 -8.95 -26.52
N LEU A 11 4.79 -9.81 -27.29
CA LEU A 11 5.07 -10.01 -28.72
C LEU A 11 4.50 -8.90 -29.62
N MET A 12 3.57 -8.09 -29.11
CA MET A 12 2.86 -7.05 -29.89
C MET A 12 3.56 -5.68 -29.86
N THR A 13 4.59 -5.48 -29.04
CA THR A 13 5.27 -4.18 -28.90
C THR A 13 6.56 -4.05 -29.73
N HIS A 14 6.98 -5.09 -30.46
CA HIS A 14 8.28 -5.10 -31.16
C HIS A 14 8.23 -5.19 -32.71
N GLN A 15 7.08 -4.94 -33.34
CA GLN A 15 6.90 -5.00 -34.81
C GLN A 15 6.20 -3.75 -35.37
N GLN A 16 6.78 -2.57 -35.14
CA GLN A 16 6.42 -1.35 -35.87
C GLN A 16 7.63 -0.84 -36.64
N MET A 17 7.88 -1.43 -37.81
CA MET A 17 8.49 -0.75 -38.95
C MET A 17 8.34 -1.65 -40.17
N ARG A 18 7.28 -1.45 -40.97
CA ARG A 18 7.28 -1.52 -42.45
C ARG A 18 5.87 -1.68 -43.07
N TRP A 19 5.49 -0.67 -43.87
CA TRP A 19 4.63 -0.66 -45.07
C TRP A 19 3.25 0.01 -44.99
N CYS A 20 3.21 1.22 -45.58
CA CYS A 20 2.06 1.76 -46.29
C CYS A 20 1.81 0.96 -47.59
N ALA A 21 0.56 0.54 -47.84
CA ALA A 21 -0.19 0.64 -49.11
C ALA A 21 -1.20 -0.51 -49.33
N ARG A 22 -2.44 -0.11 -49.69
CA ARG A 22 -3.55 -0.90 -50.29
C ARG A 22 -4.19 -1.97 -49.38
N ALA A 23 -5.45 -2.37 -49.51
CA ALA A 23 -6.72 -1.86 -50.01
C ALA A 23 -7.72 -3.00 -49.69
N LYS A 24 -8.97 -2.66 -49.33
CA LYS A 24 -10.24 -3.44 -49.46
C LYS A 24 -10.25 -4.98 -49.31
N LEU A 25 -11.34 -5.47 -48.70
CA LEU A 25 -11.72 -6.87 -48.43
C LEU A 25 -10.87 -7.47 -47.29
N VAL A 26 -11.42 -7.90 -46.17
CA VAL A 26 -12.38 -9.01 -46.08
C VAL A 26 -13.37 -8.77 -44.94
N THR A 27 -14.62 -8.53 -45.30
CA THR A 27 -15.78 -8.89 -44.48
C THR A 27 -16.04 -10.38 -44.71
N ARG A 28 -15.80 -11.22 -43.69
CA ARG A 28 -16.49 -12.50 -43.40
C ARG A 28 -15.62 -13.41 -42.53
N THR A 29 -15.66 -13.17 -41.22
CA THR A 29 -15.52 -14.23 -40.20
C THR A 29 -16.20 -13.76 -38.90
N GLN A 30 -17.40 -13.18 -39.02
CA GLN A 30 -18.26 -12.81 -37.89
C GLN A 30 -19.43 -13.78 -37.69
N ALA A 31 -19.22 -15.07 -37.99
CA ALA A 31 -20.24 -16.09 -37.83
C ALA A 31 -19.64 -17.41 -37.35
N ARG A 32 -19.00 -17.42 -36.16
CA ARG A 32 -18.75 -18.64 -35.36
C ARG A 32 -18.19 -18.41 -33.94
N LEU A 33 -18.53 -17.30 -33.29
CA LEU A 33 -18.17 -17.05 -31.88
C LEU A 33 -19.32 -16.37 -31.12
N ARG A 34 -20.53 -16.93 -31.23
CA ARG A 34 -21.72 -16.50 -30.47
C ARG A 34 -22.31 -17.57 -29.56
N VAL A 35 -21.57 -18.64 -29.23
CA VAL A 35 -22.10 -19.74 -28.39
C VAL A 35 -21.18 -20.17 -27.22
N LEU A 36 -20.00 -19.59 -27.04
CA LEU A 36 -19.25 -19.71 -25.78
C LEU A 36 -18.92 -18.31 -25.26
N TYR A 37 -19.12 -18.09 -23.96
CA TYR A 37 -19.08 -16.80 -23.22
C TYR A 37 -20.40 -16.04 -23.07
N ALA A 38 -21.47 -16.74 -22.68
CA ALA A 38 -22.67 -16.12 -22.11
C ALA A 38 -23.01 -16.61 -20.68
N LYS A 39 -22.05 -17.22 -19.97
CA LYS A 39 -22.16 -17.52 -18.53
C LYS A 39 -20.86 -17.12 -17.87
N ILE A 40 -20.97 -16.41 -16.75
CA ILE A 40 -19.90 -15.81 -15.91
C ILE A 40 -19.56 -14.37 -16.32
N LEU A 41 -20.42 -13.43 -15.94
CA LEU A 41 -20.10 -12.16 -15.25
C LEU A 41 -21.38 -11.33 -15.09
N ALA A 42 -21.63 -10.85 -13.87
CA ALA A 42 -22.81 -10.09 -13.47
C ALA A 42 -22.71 -8.61 -13.93
N PRO A 43 -23.82 -7.84 -13.97
CA PRO A 43 -23.87 -6.50 -14.59
C PRO A 43 -23.12 -5.38 -13.86
N SER A 44 -22.45 -5.66 -12.74
CA SER A 44 -21.85 -4.63 -11.86
C SER A 44 -20.37 -4.33 -12.13
N THR A 45 -19.75 -4.88 -13.18
CA THR A 45 -18.30 -4.69 -13.44
C THR A 45 -17.98 -4.06 -14.80
N MET A 46 -18.98 -3.52 -15.52
CA MET A 46 -18.74 -2.78 -16.78
C MET A 46 -18.44 -1.29 -16.56
N GLU A 47 -18.95 -0.68 -15.48
CA GLU A 47 -18.73 0.74 -15.14
C GLU A 47 -17.23 1.00 -14.82
N ASP A 48 -16.62 0.13 -14.00
CA ASP A 48 -15.22 0.28 -13.56
C ASP A 48 -14.19 -0.01 -14.66
N ALA A 49 -14.50 -0.91 -15.59
CA ALA A 49 -13.64 -1.22 -16.72
C ALA A 49 -13.56 -0.06 -17.73
N ILE A 50 -14.67 0.68 -17.90
CA ILE A 50 -14.74 1.84 -18.80
C ILE A 50 -14.07 3.07 -18.15
N GLN A 51 -14.22 3.26 -16.84
CA GLN A 51 -13.54 4.33 -16.08
C GLN A 51 -12.01 4.16 -16.07
N THR A 52 -11.53 2.92 -15.92
CA THR A 52 -10.08 2.62 -15.89
C THR A 52 -9.42 2.82 -17.27
N LEU A 53 -10.15 2.58 -18.36
CA LEU A 53 -9.68 2.83 -19.73
C LEU A 53 -9.64 4.33 -20.07
N PHE A 54 -10.56 5.13 -19.53
CA PHE A 54 -10.58 6.60 -19.71
C PHE A 54 -9.48 7.30 -18.90
N ALA A 55 -9.17 6.81 -17.70
CA ALA A 55 -8.09 7.35 -16.86
C ALA A 55 -6.68 7.11 -17.43
N ARG A 56 -6.46 6.00 -18.16
CA ARG A 56 -5.16 5.71 -18.82
C ARG A 56 -4.92 6.48 -20.11
N MET A 57 -5.94 7.07 -20.73
CA MET A 57 -5.78 7.85 -21.97
C MET A 57 -5.47 9.34 -21.73
N THR A 58 -5.65 9.85 -20.51
CA THR A 58 -5.46 11.28 -20.22
C THR A 58 -4.05 11.63 -19.67
N SER A 59 -3.16 10.65 -19.46
CA SER A 59 -1.79 10.91 -18.98
C SER A 59 -0.72 11.00 -20.08
N GLN A 60 -1.08 10.98 -21.37
CA GLN A 60 -0.15 11.22 -22.48
C GLN A 60 -0.68 12.28 -23.44
N GLN A 61 -0.32 13.54 -23.18
CA GLN A 61 -0.49 14.65 -24.13
C GLN A 61 0.78 14.80 -24.98
N MET A 62 0.68 14.64 -26.30
CA MET A 62 0.83 15.78 -27.24
C MET A 62 0.86 15.39 -28.73
N ARG A 63 0.22 16.29 -29.51
CA ARG A 63 0.32 16.57 -30.97
C ARG A 63 -0.41 15.59 -31.91
N TRP A 64 -1.45 16.08 -32.61
CA TRP A 64 -1.50 16.32 -34.06
C TRP A 64 -2.85 16.98 -34.45
N TYR A 65 -2.78 17.87 -35.44
CA TYR A 65 -3.87 18.69 -35.99
C TYR A 65 -4.83 17.90 -36.91
N ALA A 66 -6.15 18.05 -36.67
CA ALA A 66 -7.32 17.99 -37.60
C ALA A 66 -7.72 16.68 -38.35
N PRO A 67 -9.00 16.52 -38.83
CA PRO A 67 -10.22 17.29 -38.54
C PRO A 67 -11.41 16.46 -38.00
N VAL A 68 -12.26 17.19 -37.28
CA VAL A 68 -13.60 16.84 -36.79
C VAL A 68 -14.54 16.56 -37.97
N LYS A 69 -14.91 15.29 -38.21
CA LYS A 69 -16.13 14.95 -39.01
C LYS A 69 -16.68 13.53 -38.83
N LEU A 70 -16.19 12.74 -37.87
CA LEU A 70 -16.59 11.34 -37.71
C LEU A 70 -17.21 10.98 -36.34
N VAL A 71 -17.59 11.98 -35.52
CA VAL A 71 -18.19 11.73 -34.19
C VAL A 71 -19.68 12.11 -34.12
N SER A 72 -20.22 12.81 -35.13
CA SER A 72 -21.63 13.25 -35.09
C SER A 72 -22.66 12.16 -35.44
N ARG A 73 -22.26 11.09 -36.15
CA ARG A 73 -23.20 10.03 -36.57
C ARG A 73 -23.40 8.94 -35.53
N THR A 74 -22.45 8.72 -34.62
CA THR A 74 -22.52 7.67 -33.60
C THR A 74 -23.29 8.12 -32.35
N LEU A 75 -23.32 9.42 -32.05
CA LEU A 75 -24.10 9.98 -30.93
C LEU A 75 -25.60 10.14 -31.24
N LEU A 76 -25.98 10.32 -32.51
CA LEU A 76 -27.40 10.37 -32.90
C LEU A 76 -28.08 8.99 -32.89
N GLN A 77 -27.33 7.90 -33.10
CA GLN A 77 -27.90 6.54 -33.10
C GLN A 77 -28.02 5.93 -31.69
N LEU A 78 -27.23 6.39 -30.72
CA LEU A 78 -27.36 5.98 -29.31
C LEU A 78 -28.50 6.73 -28.59
N GLY A 79 -28.78 7.98 -28.94
CA GLY A 79 -29.93 8.73 -28.40
C GLY A 79 -31.30 8.14 -28.79
N ALA A 80 -31.39 7.52 -29.98
CA ALA A 80 -32.63 6.88 -30.44
C ALA A 80 -32.90 5.50 -29.80
N LEU A 81 -31.89 4.85 -29.20
CA LEU A 81 -32.06 3.55 -28.53
C LEU A 81 -32.42 3.68 -27.04
N CYS A 82 -32.09 4.79 -26.37
CA CYS A 82 -32.52 5.03 -24.99
C CYS A 82 -33.99 5.50 -24.86
N ALA A 83 -34.62 5.94 -25.95
CA ALA A 83 -36.00 6.44 -25.93
C ALA A 83 -37.11 5.36 -25.90
N LYS A 84 -36.76 4.07 -25.79
CA LYS A 84 -37.75 2.96 -25.84
C LYS A 84 -37.82 2.07 -24.58
N ILE A 85 -37.07 2.37 -23.51
CA ILE A 85 -36.97 1.45 -22.35
C ILE A 85 -37.28 2.08 -20.98
N LEU A 86 -37.53 3.39 -20.84
CA LEU A 86 -37.76 4.01 -19.52
C LEU A 86 -39.09 4.76 -19.41
N ALA A 87 -39.81 4.46 -18.33
CA ALA A 87 -41.09 5.05 -17.92
C ALA A 87 -40.94 6.53 -17.50
N PRO A 88 -42.03 7.32 -17.52
CA PRO A 88 -41.95 8.78 -17.43
C PRO A 88 -41.89 9.27 -15.98
N SER A 89 -40.69 9.46 -15.43
CA SER A 89 -40.52 10.22 -14.17
C SER A 89 -39.15 10.90 -13.97
N THR A 90 -38.32 11.09 -15.01
CA THR A 90 -37.00 11.76 -14.88
C THR A 90 -36.68 12.75 -16.01
N MET A 91 -37.70 13.42 -16.55
CA MET A 91 -37.54 14.39 -17.66
C MET A 91 -37.35 15.86 -17.22
N VAL A 92 -37.05 16.12 -15.94
CA VAL A 92 -36.75 17.48 -15.44
C VAL A 92 -35.25 17.68 -15.21
N ASP A 93 -34.52 16.65 -14.79
CA ASP A 93 -33.08 16.78 -14.46
C ASP A 93 -32.14 16.75 -15.68
N ALA A 94 -32.64 16.30 -16.85
CA ALA A 94 -31.84 16.23 -18.08
C ALA A 94 -31.71 17.59 -18.82
N ILE A 95 -32.58 18.55 -18.52
CA ILE A 95 -32.58 19.88 -19.17
C ILE A 95 -31.66 20.86 -18.41
N GLU A 96 -31.52 20.74 -17.09
CA GLU A 96 -30.60 21.61 -16.31
C GLU A 96 -29.11 21.27 -16.52
N MET A 97 -28.76 20.00 -16.79
CA MET A 97 -27.38 19.60 -17.05
C MET A 97 -26.82 20.12 -18.39
N LEU A 98 -27.67 20.44 -19.37
CA LEU A 98 -27.24 20.97 -20.68
C LEU A 98 -27.06 22.49 -20.69
N SER A 99 -27.61 23.21 -19.70
CA SER A 99 -27.40 24.65 -19.50
C SER A 99 -26.11 24.99 -18.74
N ALA A 100 -25.58 24.07 -17.92
CA ALA A 100 -24.39 24.32 -17.10
C ALA A 100 -23.04 24.14 -17.84
N LEU A 101 -23.03 23.47 -19.00
CA LEU A 101 -21.83 23.24 -19.80
C LEU A 101 -21.49 24.38 -20.78
N MET A 102 -22.34 25.40 -20.89
CA MET A 102 -22.19 26.49 -21.87
C MET A 102 -21.67 27.81 -21.27
N THR A 103 -21.31 27.86 -19.98
CA THR A 103 -20.91 29.11 -19.28
C THR A 103 -19.45 29.18 -18.83
N SER A 104 -18.58 28.24 -19.20
CA SER A 104 -17.21 28.17 -18.64
C SER A 104 -16.04 28.61 -19.55
N GLN A 105 -16.23 29.03 -20.81
CA GLN A 105 -15.08 29.49 -21.62
C GLN A 105 -15.36 30.78 -22.42
N GLN A 106 -14.59 31.82 -22.12
CA GLN A 106 -14.51 33.09 -22.85
C GLN A 106 -13.67 32.94 -24.13
N MET A 107 -14.21 33.34 -25.29
CA MET A 107 -13.61 34.24 -26.32
C MET A 107 -14.36 34.15 -27.68
N PRO A 108 -14.29 35.18 -28.54
CA PRO A 108 -15.38 35.59 -29.44
C PRO A 108 -15.20 35.23 -30.94
N TRP A 109 -16.29 35.41 -31.70
CA TRP A 109 -16.45 35.68 -33.16
C TRP A 109 -17.33 34.70 -33.98
N TYR A 110 -18.26 35.32 -34.74
CA TYR A 110 -19.19 34.84 -35.80
C TYR A 110 -20.27 33.80 -35.39
N ALA A 111 -21.55 34.17 -35.24
CA ALA A 111 -22.56 34.64 -36.20
C ALA A 111 -23.28 33.52 -37.00
N SER A 112 -24.62 33.59 -36.92
CA SER A 112 -25.64 33.02 -37.83
C SER A 112 -26.22 31.64 -37.50
N VAL A 113 -27.28 31.62 -36.68
CA VAL A 113 -28.36 30.64 -36.83
C VAL A 113 -29.68 31.38 -36.89
N LYS A 114 -30.33 31.33 -38.06
CA LYS A 114 -31.71 31.77 -38.28
C LYS A 114 -32.63 30.86 -37.47
N LEU A 115 -33.29 31.42 -36.46
CA LEU A 115 -34.43 30.78 -35.80
C LEU A 115 -35.65 30.90 -36.73
N VAL A 116 -36.16 29.78 -37.23
CA VAL A 116 -37.46 29.74 -37.91
C VAL A 116 -38.53 29.63 -36.83
N ILE A 117 -39.33 30.68 -36.70
CA ILE A 117 -40.51 30.77 -35.82
C ILE A 117 -41.65 29.93 -36.44
N PRO A 118 -42.30 29.01 -35.72
CA PRO A 118 -43.62 28.52 -36.10
C PRO A 118 -44.69 29.50 -35.63
N THR A 119 -45.64 29.82 -36.50
CA THR A 119 -46.74 30.76 -36.26
C THR A 119 -47.81 30.22 -35.28
N PRO A 120 -48.65 31.10 -34.69
CA PRO A 120 -49.50 30.82 -33.52
C PRO A 120 -50.80 30.07 -33.83
N ALA A 121 -50.75 28.96 -34.58
CA ALA A 121 -51.97 28.26 -35.04
C ALA A 121 -52.01 26.74 -34.80
N GLN A 122 -51.13 26.18 -33.97
CA GLN A 122 -51.06 24.73 -33.75
C GLN A 122 -50.88 24.29 -32.28
N LEU A 123 -51.32 25.08 -31.30
CA LEU A 123 -51.32 24.68 -29.88
C LEU A 123 -52.64 25.07 -29.18
N GLN A 124 -53.72 24.40 -29.57
CA GLN A 124 -54.96 24.34 -28.79
C GLN A 124 -55.41 22.88 -28.67
N THR A 125 -54.99 22.20 -27.59
CA THR A 125 -55.79 21.21 -26.83
C THR A 125 -54.90 20.58 -25.76
N LEU A 126 -54.99 21.07 -24.51
CA LEU A 126 -55.05 20.31 -23.24
C LEU A 126 -54.70 21.27 -22.08
N SER A 127 -55.71 21.91 -21.49
CA SER A 127 -55.63 22.41 -20.11
C SER A 127 -57.02 22.68 -19.54
N ALA A 128 -57.65 21.62 -19.04
CA ALA A 128 -58.80 21.72 -18.15
C ALA A 128 -58.58 20.79 -16.97
N LYS A 129 -58.05 21.33 -15.87
CA LYS A 129 -58.41 20.98 -14.48
C LYS A 129 -57.48 21.69 -13.50
N ILE A 130 -58.13 22.36 -12.54
CA ILE A 130 -57.67 22.87 -11.23
C ILE A 130 -57.54 24.41 -11.17
N LEU A 131 -58.65 25.03 -10.77
CA LEU A 131 -58.77 26.40 -10.26
C LEU A 131 -58.75 26.35 -8.73
N ALA A 132 -57.82 27.09 -8.10
CA ALA A 132 -57.99 27.90 -6.87
C ALA A 132 -56.68 28.69 -6.59
N PRO A 133 -56.74 29.90 -6.00
CA PRO A 133 -55.88 31.03 -6.39
C PRO A 133 -54.70 31.30 -5.45
N PRO A 134 -53.72 32.10 -5.90
CA PRO A 134 -53.10 33.08 -5.02
C PRO A 134 -53.16 34.52 -5.57
N LEU A 135 -53.30 35.44 -4.62
CA LEU A 135 -52.61 36.74 -4.54
C LEU A 135 -52.85 37.72 -5.69
N MET A 136 -53.77 38.66 -5.43
CA MET A 136 -53.84 39.94 -6.10
C MET A 136 -53.23 40.98 -5.17
N GLU A 137 -51.96 41.34 -5.39
CA GLU A 137 -51.33 42.49 -4.72
C GLU A 137 -50.17 42.97 -5.60
N ASP A 138 -50.51 43.78 -6.61
CA ASP A 138 -49.60 44.72 -7.26
C ASP A 138 -50.40 45.72 -8.10
N ALA A 139 -51.03 46.66 -7.41
CA ALA A 139 -51.42 47.95 -7.95
C ALA A 139 -51.81 48.87 -6.78
N ILE A 140 -50.80 49.47 -6.14
CA ILE A 140 -50.77 50.86 -5.61
C ILE A 140 -49.38 51.02 -4.97
N GLN A 141 -48.39 51.41 -5.76
CA GLN A 141 -47.20 52.09 -5.25
C GLN A 141 -46.89 53.28 -6.15
N GLY A 142 -47.24 54.46 -5.65
CA GLY A 142 -46.96 55.80 -6.17
C GLY A 142 -47.33 56.81 -5.08
N PRO A 143 -46.54 57.89 -4.88
CA PRO A 143 -46.07 58.28 -3.55
C PRO A 143 -47.04 59.17 -2.77
N LEU A 144 -47.36 58.79 -1.53
CA LEU A 144 -47.83 59.74 -0.51
C LEU A 144 -46.64 60.13 0.38
N ALA A 145 -45.72 60.91 -0.18
CA ALA A 145 -44.75 61.67 0.58
C ALA A 145 -45.09 63.16 0.44
N ARG A 146 -45.17 63.83 1.60
CA ARG A 146 -45.50 65.25 1.83
C ARG A 146 -46.97 65.63 1.63
N MET A 147 -47.68 65.76 2.75
CA MET A 147 -48.44 66.96 3.07
C MET A 147 -48.55 67.05 4.60
N THR A 148 -47.67 67.85 5.19
CA THR A 148 -47.82 68.34 6.56
C THR A 148 -49.03 69.26 6.63
N GLY A 149 -49.97 68.93 7.53
CA GLY A 149 -50.94 69.87 8.09
C GLY A 149 -51.95 70.46 7.11
N GLN A 150 -53.07 69.77 6.90
CA GLN A 150 -54.37 70.42 6.69
C GLN A 150 -55.51 69.43 6.95
N HIS A 151 -56.52 69.91 7.66
CA HIS A 151 -57.75 69.20 8.03
C HIS A 151 -58.31 68.35 6.88
N LEU A 152 -58.32 67.02 7.03
CA LEU A 152 -59.21 66.16 6.25
C LEU A 152 -60.64 66.36 6.76
N ARG A 153 -61.45 67.05 5.95
CA ARG A 153 -62.91 66.96 6.01
C ARG A 153 -63.32 65.68 5.28
N CYS A 154 -64.09 64.83 5.95
CA CYS A 154 -64.70 63.65 5.37
C CYS A 154 -65.90 64.09 4.53
N ASP A 155 -65.78 64.04 3.21
CA ASP A 155 -66.94 64.06 2.30
C ASP A 155 -66.65 63.10 1.13
N ALA A 156 -66.92 61.81 1.36
CA ALA A 156 -67.24 60.83 0.32
C ALA A 156 -67.72 59.52 0.99
N PRO A 157 -68.96 59.06 0.75
CA PRO A 157 -69.30 57.68 1.02
C PRO A 157 -68.76 56.80 -0.12
N VAL A 158 -67.95 55.79 0.23
CA VAL A 158 -67.70 54.64 -0.64
C VAL A 158 -68.98 53.81 -0.61
N GLU A 159 -69.73 53.78 -1.71
CA GLU A 159 -70.90 52.93 -1.86
C GLU A 159 -70.47 51.46 -1.95
N VAL A 160 -70.73 50.71 -0.87
CA VAL A 160 -70.92 49.26 -0.95
C VAL A 160 -72.44 49.03 -0.89
N ALA A 161 -73.00 48.58 -1.99
CA ALA A 161 -74.43 48.30 -2.11
C ALA A 161 -74.84 47.11 -1.21
N MET A 162 -75.80 47.34 -0.32
CA MET A 162 -76.66 46.31 0.27
C MET A 162 -78.06 46.89 0.48
N LEU A 163 -79.07 46.10 0.12
CA LEU A 163 -80.50 46.42 0.02
C LEU A 163 -81.16 46.99 1.31
N THR A 164 -81.94 48.06 1.11
CA THR A 164 -83.25 48.42 1.70
C THR A 164 -83.61 47.95 3.12
N LEU A 165 -83.76 48.89 4.06
CA LEU A 165 -85.05 49.44 4.55
C LEU A 165 -84.80 50.44 5.69
N ALA A 166 -85.62 51.48 5.69
CA ALA A 166 -85.56 52.68 6.52
C ALA A 166 -85.35 52.43 8.02
N HIS A 167 -84.34 53.06 8.61
CA HIS A 167 -84.34 53.66 9.95
C HIS A 167 -83.27 54.76 9.96
N GLN A 168 -83.65 56.00 10.29
CA GLN A 168 -82.70 57.09 10.51
C GLN A 168 -81.94 56.83 11.83
N PRO A 169 -80.61 56.74 11.86
CA PRO A 169 -79.88 56.71 13.11
C PRO A 169 -79.61 58.16 13.57
N THR A 170 -80.40 58.64 14.52
CA THR A 170 -79.99 59.75 15.39
C THR A 170 -78.85 59.26 16.29
N SER A 171 -77.72 59.97 16.25
CA SER A 171 -76.43 59.67 16.88
C SER A 171 -75.57 58.63 16.15
N CYS A 172 -74.57 59.12 15.41
CA CYS A 172 -73.35 58.34 15.20
C CYS A 172 -72.69 58.18 16.57
N ALA A 173 -72.94 57.07 17.26
CA ALA A 173 -72.00 56.61 18.25
C ALA A 173 -70.66 56.44 17.51
N LYS A 174 -69.66 57.27 17.84
CA LYS A 174 -68.28 57.02 17.45
C LYS A 174 -67.86 55.75 18.19
N THR A 175 -68.16 54.61 17.59
CA THR A 175 -67.53 53.36 17.98
C THR A 175 -66.10 53.47 17.47
N TYR A 176 -65.19 53.88 18.36
CA TYR A 176 -63.77 53.71 18.12
C TYR A 176 -63.52 52.21 18.14
N ILE A 177 -63.56 51.58 16.98
CA ILE A 177 -63.03 50.23 16.83
C ILE A 177 -61.54 50.41 17.04
N ALA A 178 -61.00 49.87 18.13
CA ALA A 178 -59.56 49.79 18.35
C ALA A 178 -59.01 48.98 17.18
N LEU A 179 -58.47 49.68 16.19
CA LEU A 179 -57.88 49.05 15.03
C LEU A 179 -56.61 48.37 15.50
N ASP A 180 -56.48 47.08 15.24
CA ASP A 180 -55.25 46.35 15.50
C ASP A 180 -54.12 47.02 14.70
N THR A 181 -53.31 47.80 15.40
CA THR A 181 -52.22 48.56 14.82
C THR A 181 -51.13 47.67 14.23
N CYS A 182 -51.07 46.38 14.60
CA CYS A 182 -50.18 45.41 13.96
C CYS A 182 -50.52 45.18 12.48
N MET A 183 -51.78 45.39 12.09
CA MET A 183 -52.23 45.25 10.70
C MET A 183 -51.75 46.38 9.79
N ILE A 184 -51.24 47.49 10.36
CA ILE A 184 -50.69 48.61 9.62
C ILE A 184 -49.19 48.70 9.89
N ASN A 185 -48.37 48.50 8.86
CA ASN A 185 -46.91 48.62 8.96
C ASN A 185 -46.30 47.81 10.14
N ASN A 186 -46.82 46.62 10.42
CA ASN A 186 -46.40 45.76 11.54
C ASN A 186 -46.41 46.49 12.91
N GLY A 187 -47.31 47.45 13.12
CA GLY A 187 -47.35 48.27 14.34
C GLY A 187 -46.12 49.16 14.56
N GLY A 188 -45.29 49.35 13.53
CA GLY A 188 -43.98 50.03 13.65
C GLY A 188 -42.86 49.13 14.20
N CYS A 189 -43.12 47.84 14.39
CA CYS A 189 -42.11 46.86 14.81
C CYS A 189 -41.11 46.57 13.69
N ASP A 190 -39.88 46.21 14.06
CA ASP A 190 -38.87 45.70 13.13
C ASP A 190 -39.42 44.53 12.27
N ARG A 191 -38.94 44.38 11.03
CA ARG A 191 -39.37 43.30 10.11
C ARG A 191 -39.15 41.89 10.67
N ASN A 192 -38.16 41.73 11.55
CA ASN A 192 -37.83 40.49 12.24
C ASN A 192 -38.49 40.38 13.62
N ALA A 193 -39.39 41.31 13.98
CA ALA A 193 -40.24 41.21 15.16
C ALA A 193 -41.67 40.76 14.79
N ALA A 194 -42.28 39.98 15.68
CA ALA A 194 -43.70 39.74 15.71
C ALA A 194 -44.39 40.87 16.50
N CYS A 195 -45.41 41.46 15.90
CA CYS A 195 -46.26 42.44 16.56
C CYS A 195 -47.42 41.75 17.28
N THR A 196 -47.68 42.16 18.53
CA THR A 196 -48.85 41.74 19.30
C THR A 196 -49.59 42.98 19.80
N HIS A 197 -50.91 42.99 19.63
CA HIS A 197 -51.79 44.08 20.09
C HIS A 197 -52.51 43.65 21.37
N ASP A 198 -52.32 44.42 22.44
CA ASP A 198 -53.07 44.24 23.68
C ASP A 198 -54.38 45.04 23.59
N GLN A 199 -55.50 44.33 23.46
CA GLN A 199 -56.83 44.92 23.33
C GLN A 199 -57.29 45.70 24.57
N SER A 200 -56.71 45.42 25.75
CA SER A 200 -57.11 46.04 27.02
C SER A 200 -56.41 47.38 27.29
N THR A 201 -55.18 47.52 26.83
CA THR A 201 -54.35 48.73 26.98
C THR A 201 -54.16 49.51 25.68
N ASN A 202 -54.60 48.92 24.56
CA ASN A 202 -54.31 49.37 23.19
C ASN A 202 -52.81 49.52 22.91
N ALA A 203 -51.96 48.76 23.61
CA ALA A 203 -50.51 48.79 23.46
C ALA A 203 -50.03 47.88 22.32
N VAL A 204 -49.00 48.33 21.61
CA VAL A 204 -48.24 47.52 20.65
C VAL A 204 -47.02 46.94 21.35
N VAL A 205 -46.89 45.63 21.32
CA VAL A 205 -45.71 44.93 21.84
C VAL A 205 -45.00 44.23 20.69
N CYS A 206 -43.75 44.64 20.45
CA CYS A 206 -42.86 44.05 19.47
C CYS A 206 -41.93 43.04 20.13
N ASN A 207 -41.99 41.78 19.73
CA ASN A 207 -41.07 40.75 20.21
C ASN A 207 -40.27 40.19 19.05
N CYS A 208 -38.96 40.09 19.18
CA CYS A 208 -38.14 39.49 18.13
C CYS A 208 -38.57 38.05 17.85
N LYS A 209 -38.66 37.68 16.57
CA LYS A 209 -38.92 36.32 16.13
C LYS A 209 -37.78 35.40 16.61
N THR A 210 -38.06 34.11 16.77
CA THR A 210 -37.05 33.10 17.11
C THR A 210 -35.81 33.26 16.23
N GLY A 211 -34.61 33.27 16.83
CA GLY A 211 -33.35 33.48 16.13
C GLY A 211 -32.90 34.95 16.02
N TYR A 212 -33.67 35.90 16.55
CA TYR A 212 -33.29 37.31 16.60
C TYR A 212 -33.25 37.82 18.04
N THR A 213 -32.24 38.66 18.33
CA THR A 213 -32.05 39.29 19.64
C THR A 213 -32.41 40.77 19.53
N ASN A 214 -33.14 41.29 20.52
CA ASN A 214 -33.40 42.73 20.60
C ASN A 214 -32.12 43.47 21.01
N THR A 215 -31.59 44.29 20.11
CA THR A 215 -30.44 45.19 20.35
C THR A 215 -30.85 46.65 20.53
N GLY A 216 -32.15 46.94 20.39
CA GLY A 216 -32.74 48.26 20.61
C GLY A 216 -33.20 48.49 22.05
N SER A 217 -34.06 49.48 22.25
CA SER A 217 -34.67 49.76 23.56
C SER A 217 -36.06 49.13 23.66
N ALA A 218 -36.67 49.13 24.86
CA ALA A 218 -38.05 48.65 25.04
C ALA A 218 -39.07 49.49 24.23
N ALA A 219 -38.76 50.75 23.93
CA ALA A 219 -39.61 51.64 23.13
C ALA A 219 -39.31 51.60 21.62
N SER A 220 -38.19 50.99 21.21
CA SER A 220 -37.77 50.88 19.81
C SER A 220 -37.00 49.58 19.64
N VAL A 221 -37.75 48.50 19.42
CA VAL A 221 -37.21 47.14 19.29
C VAL A 221 -36.50 47.01 17.94
N VAL A 222 -35.24 46.59 17.99
CA VAL A 222 -34.41 46.33 16.81
C VAL A 222 -33.98 44.88 16.86
N CYS A 223 -34.41 44.07 15.90
CA CYS A 223 -34.20 42.64 15.91
C CYS A 223 -33.07 42.25 14.97
N GLN A 224 -31.89 42.06 15.55
CA GLN A 224 -30.70 41.64 14.83
C GLN A 224 -30.52 40.12 14.96
N ASP A 225 -30.02 39.50 13.89
CA ASP A 225 -29.71 38.07 13.85
C ASP A 225 -28.81 37.69 15.03
N THR A 226 -29.28 36.76 15.86
CA THR A 226 -28.58 36.33 17.07
C THR A 226 -27.19 35.75 16.76
N CYS A 227 -26.99 35.09 15.62
CA CYS A 227 -25.68 34.57 15.22
C CYS A 227 -24.65 35.68 14.92
N THR A 228 -25.10 36.88 14.55
CA THR A 228 -24.20 38.03 14.33
C THR A 228 -23.76 38.70 15.63
N ILE A 229 -24.40 38.35 16.76
CA ILE A 229 -24.12 38.90 18.07
C ILE A 229 -23.45 37.82 18.92
N ASN A 230 -22.15 37.99 19.22
CA ASN A 230 -21.39 37.05 20.06
C ASN A 230 -21.54 35.57 19.61
N ASN A 231 -21.56 35.32 18.29
CA ASN A 231 -21.74 33.99 17.68
C ASN A 231 -22.99 33.25 18.21
N GLY A 232 -24.06 33.96 18.57
CA GLY A 232 -25.27 33.40 19.15
C GLY A 232 -25.08 32.67 20.48
N GLY A 233 -23.97 32.93 21.19
CA GLY A 233 -23.60 32.21 22.41
C GLY A 233 -22.96 30.85 22.16
N CYS A 234 -22.67 30.50 20.91
CA CYS A 234 -21.97 29.27 20.56
C CYS A 234 -20.48 29.34 20.95
N ASP A 235 -19.87 28.18 21.22
CA ASP A 235 -18.42 28.04 21.39
C ASP A 235 -17.64 28.72 20.24
N ARG A 236 -16.44 29.24 20.51
CA ARG A 236 -15.58 29.87 19.49
C ARG A 236 -15.24 28.94 18.32
N ASN A 237 -15.21 27.64 18.57
CA ASN A 237 -14.96 26.58 17.60
C ASN A 237 -16.26 25.98 17.04
N ALA A 238 -17.43 26.56 17.34
CA ALA A 238 -18.70 26.26 16.71
C ALA A 238 -19.09 27.33 15.67
N ALA A 239 -19.78 26.91 14.62
CA ALA A 239 -20.51 27.78 13.71
C ALA A 239 -21.94 27.95 14.23
N CYS A 240 -22.38 29.21 14.33
CA CYS A 240 -23.77 29.55 14.61
C CYS A 240 -24.58 29.52 13.32
N THR A 241 -25.72 28.83 13.34
CA THR A 241 -26.66 28.70 12.22
C THR A 241 -28.10 28.74 12.73
N HIS A 242 -29.06 28.88 11.82
CA HIS A 242 -30.49 28.76 12.16
C HIS A 242 -31.04 27.40 11.74
N ASP A 243 -31.84 26.79 12.62
CA ASP A 243 -32.65 25.64 12.26
C ASP A 243 -33.66 26.02 11.16
N ARG A 244 -33.78 25.19 10.13
CA ARG A 244 -34.61 25.52 8.94
C ARG A 244 -36.10 25.53 9.23
N SER A 245 -36.56 24.88 10.30
CA SER A 245 -37.99 24.74 10.61
C SER A 245 -38.47 25.71 11.67
N THR A 246 -37.63 26.02 12.65
CA THR A 246 -37.97 26.83 13.82
C THR A 246 -37.26 28.19 13.84
N ASN A 247 -36.27 28.39 12.97
CA ASN A 247 -35.34 29.52 12.98
C ASN A 247 -34.53 29.67 14.29
N ALA A 248 -34.56 28.65 15.16
CA ALA A 248 -33.81 28.64 16.41
C ALA A 248 -32.30 28.64 16.15
N VAL A 249 -31.54 29.25 17.07
CA VAL A 249 -30.07 29.23 17.02
C VAL A 249 -29.57 27.80 17.25
N VAL A 250 -28.71 27.33 16.35
CA VAL A 250 -28.06 26.03 16.39
C VAL A 250 -26.55 26.23 16.31
N CYS A 251 -25.86 25.70 17.31
CA CYS A 251 -24.40 25.67 17.37
C CYS A 251 -23.89 24.32 16.88
N ASN A 252 -23.09 24.31 15.80
CA ASN A 252 -22.47 23.10 15.31
C ASN A 252 -20.94 23.24 15.37
N CYS A 253 -20.25 22.27 15.97
CA CYS A 253 -18.79 22.30 15.98
C CYS A 253 -18.23 22.35 14.56
N LYS A 254 -17.24 23.20 14.34
CA LYS A 254 -16.51 23.28 13.07
C LYS A 254 -15.82 21.94 12.81
N THR A 255 -15.55 21.66 11.53
CA THR A 255 -14.78 20.47 11.11
C THR A 255 -13.52 20.33 11.97
N GLY A 256 -13.25 19.12 12.49
CA GLY A 256 -12.11 18.87 13.37
C GLY A 256 -12.38 19.03 14.87
N TYR A 257 -13.59 19.48 15.25
CA TYR A 257 -13.99 19.59 16.64
C TYR A 257 -15.19 18.69 16.93
N THR A 258 -15.22 18.11 18.13
CA THR A 258 -16.32 17.27 18.60
C THR A 258 -17.04 17.97 19.75
N ASN A 259 -18.38 17.89 19.76
CA ASN A 259 -19.18 18.43 20.86
C ASN A 259 -19.02 17.54 22.10
N THR A 260 -18.42 18.08 23.16
CA THR A 260 -18.30 17.44 24.48
C THR A 260 -19.27 18.01 25.51
N GLY A 261 -20.04 19.03 25.13
CA GLY A 261 -21.08 19.66 25.94
C GLY A 261 -22.45 19.00 25.76
N SER A 262 -23.50 19.74 26.07
CA SER A 262 -24.90 19.30 25.86
C SER A 262 -25.47 19.85 24.55
N ALA A 263 -26.67 19.41 24.16
CA ALA A 263 -27.37 19.94 22.99
C ALA A 263 -27.68 21.45 23.10
N THR A 264 -27.86 21.96 24.31
CA THR A 264 -28.19 23.38 24.58
C THR A 264 -27.00 24.22 25.02
N SER A 265 -25.86 23.59 25.28
CA SER A 265 -24.60 24.23 25.66
C SER A 265 -23.46 23.48 25.01
N VAL A 266 -23.28 23.73 23.72
CA VAL A 266 -22.27 23.09 22.86
C VAL A 266 -20.87 23.54 23.29
N VAL A 267 -19.99 22.58 23.52
CA VAL A 267 -18.57 22.81 23.84
C VAL A 267 -17.75 22.05 22.81
N CYS A 268 -16.94 22.77 22.04
CA CYS A 268 -16.23 22.19 20.89
C CYS A 268 -14.77 21.96 21.23
N GLN A 269 -14.45 20.70 21.53
CA GLN A 269 -13.09 20.26 21.83
C GLN A 269 -12.42 19.71 20.56
N ASP A 270 -11.13 19.98 20.42
CA ASP A 270 -10.30 19.43 19.34
C ASP A 270 -10.41 17.90 19.35
N THR A 271 -10.85 17.32 18.24
CA THR A 271 -11.10 15.88 18.11
C THR A 271 -9.83 15.06 18.34
N CYS A 272 -8.64 15.57 18.00
CA CYS A 272 -7.37 14.88 18.23
C CYS A 272 -6.96 14.83 19.71
N THR A 273 -7.54 15.68 20.57
CA THR A 273 -7.25 15.67 22.02
C THR A 273 -8.04 14.63 22.80
N ALA A 274 -9.07 14.05 22.19
CA ALA A 274 -9.85 12.93 22.72
C ALA A 274 -9.49 11.67 21.89
N PRO A 275 -9.56 10.46 22.48
CA PRO A 275 -8.69 9.29 22.18
C PRO A 275 -8.07 9.24 20.77
N ASN A 276 -7.03 10.07 20.53
CA ASN A 276 -6.32 10.22 19.25
C ASN A 276 -7.24 10.42 18.03
N GLY A 277 -8.35 11.15 18.18
CA GLY A 277 -9.35 11.40 17.14
C GLY A 277 -9.99 10.15 16.53
N GLY A 278 -9.90 9.00 17.22
CA GLY A 278 -10.33 7.70 16.67
C GLY A 278 -9.35 7.10 15.67
N CYS A 279 -8.16 7.67 15.50
CA CYS A 279 -7.09 7.10 14.70
C CYS A 279 -6.47 5.87 15.41
N ASP A 280 -5.94 4.94 14.61
CA ASP A 280 -5.11 3.82 15.07
C ASP A 280 -3.97 4.30 16.01
N PRO A 281 -3.55 3.53 17.04
CA PRO A 281 -2.41 3.88 17.88
C PRO A 281 -1.08 4.16 17.14
N ASN A 282 -0.92 3.58 15.94
CA ASN A 282 0.20 3.81 15.03
C ASN A 282 -0.08 4.87 13.96
N ALA A 283 -1.19 5.60 14.04
CA ALA A 283 -1.48 6.79 13.25
C ALA A 283 -1.71 8.00 14.17
N PRO A 284 -0.77 8.96 14.27
CA PRO A 284 -1.06 10.21 14.98
C PRO A 284 -2.21 10.95 14.31
N CYS A 285 -3.12 11.48 15.14
CA CYS A 285 -4.16 12.39 14.71
C CYS A 285 -3.57 13.77 14.41
N THR A 286 -3.90 14.31 13.24
CA THR A 286 -3.57 15.68 12.86
C THR A 286 -4.76 16.35 12.19
N HIS A 287 -4.69 17.67 12.05
CA HIS A 287 -5.65 18.42 11.24
C HIS A 287 -5.08 18.75 9.87
N ASP A 288 -5.89 18.57 8.83
CA ASP A 288 -5.61 19.16 7.53
C ASP A 288 -5.62 20.69 7.61
N GLN A 289 -4.58 21.35 7.11
CA GLN A 289 -4.40 22.79 7.28
C GLN A 289 -5.44 23.63 6.50
N SER A 290 -6.10 23.06 5.48
CA SER A 290 -7.04 23.78 4.61
C SER A 290 -8.50 23.58 5.01
N THR A 291 -8.85 22.39 5.50
CA THR A 291 -10.22 21.98 5.83
C THR A 291 -10.45 21.80 7.33
N ASN A 292 -9.38 21.79 8.13
CA ASN A 292 -9.37 21.41 9.54
C ASN A 292 -9.92 19.98 9.79
N ALA A 293 -10.03 19.15 8.75
CA ALA A 293 -10.46 17.76 8.88
C ALA A 293 -9.47 16.93 9.69
N VAL A 294 -9.98 15.96 10.45
CA VAL A 294 -9.14 14.97 11.14
C VAL A 294 -8.49 14.08 10.10
N VAL A 295 -7.18 13.94 10.19
CA VAL A 295 -6.36 13.10 9.33
C VAL A 295 -5.60 12.12 10.20
N CYS A 296 -5.73 10.84 9.87
CA CYS A 296 -4.97 9.75 10.47
C CYS A 296 -3.99 9.23 9.42
N THR A 297 -2.69 9.36 9.66
CA THR A 297 -1.66 8.84 8.75
C THR A 297 -0.78 7.87 9.52
N CYS A 298 -0.62 6.65 9.01
CA CYS A 298 0.26 5.68 9.64
C CYS A 298 1.68 6.24 9.78
N LYS A 299 2.30 5.98 10.93
CA LYS A 299 3.73 6.27 11.17
C LYS A 299 4.57 5.55 10.10
N THR A 300 5.74 6.10 9.80
CA THR A 300 6.75 5.43 8.96
C THR A 300 6.94 3.99 9.41
N GLY A 301 7.04 3.03 8.49
CA GLY A 301 7.15 1.61 8.83
C GLY A 301 5.80 0.89 9.00
N TYR A 302 4.69 1.63 9.01
CA TYR A 302 3.34 1.06 9.00
C TYR A 302 2.63 1.42 7.69
N THR A 303 1.71 0.57 7.27
CA THR A 303 0.85 0.82 6.11
C THR A 303 -0.62 0.74 6.49
N ASN A 304 -1.46 1.55 5.83
CA ASN A 304 -2.89 1.51 6.05
C ASN A 304 -3.50 0.30 5.35
N THR A 305 -4.03 -0.64 6.12
CA THR A 305 -4.78 -1.81 5.62
C THR A 305 -6.29 -1.67 5.79
N GLY A 306 -6.74 -0.58 6.41
CA GLY A 306 -8.14 -0.20 6.56
C GLY A 306 -8.65 0.65 5.39
N SER A 307 -9.64 1.50 5.67
CA SER A 307 -10.19 2.45 4.69
C SER A 307 -9.61 3.85 4.89
N ALA A 308 -9.97 4.80 4.02
CA ALA A 308 -9.59 6.21 4.19
C ALA A 308 -10.24 6.86 5.44
N THR A 309 -11.38 6.35 5.89
CA THR A 309 -12.13 6.88 7.05
C THR A 309 -11.98 6.04 8.32
N SER A 310 -11.40 4.86 8.21
CA SER A 310 -11.09 3.95 9.31
C SER A 310 -9.71 3.37 9.06
N VAL A 311 -8.70 4.18 9.39
CA VAL A 311 -7.30 3.84 9.20
C VAL A 311 -6.91 2.74 10.17
N VAL A 312 -6.28 1.69 9.65
CA VAL A 312 -5.73 0.57 10.43
C VAL A 312 -4.28 0.43 10.04
N CYS A 313 -3.37 0.64 10.99
CA CYS A 313 -1.95 0.70 10.69
C CYS A 313 -1.28 -0.62 11.05
N GLN A 314 -0.93 -1.39 10.02
CA GLN A 314 -0.23 -2.65 10.17
C GLN A 314 1.27 -2.47 9.89
N ASP A 315 2.09 -3.10 10.73
CA ASP A 315 3.54 -3.12 10.59
C ASP A 315 3.92 -3.75 9.21
N ILE A 316 4.69 -3.00 8.42
CA ILE A 316 5.10 -3.41 7.08
C ILE A 316 5.93 -4.69 7.10
N CYS A 317 6.76 -4.92 8.12
CA CYS A 317 7.53 -6.16 8.26
C CYS A 317 6.65 -7.40 8.46
N THR A 318 5.42 -7.24 8.97
CA THR A 318 4.46 -8.35 9.09
C THR A 318 3.77 -8.69 7.77
N ILE A 319 3.86 -7.80 6.77
CA ILE A 319 3.24 -7.95 5.46
C ILE A 319 4.33 -8.24 4.43
N ASN A 320 4.35 -9.45 3.87
CA ASN A 320 5.32 -9.86 2.85
C ASN A 320 6.79 -9.56 3.25
N ASN A 321 7.14 -9.73 4.53
CA ASN A 321 8.46 -9.44 5.10
C ASN A 321 8.97 -8.02 4.75
N GLY A 322 8.07 -7.03 4.67
CA GLY A 322 8.38 -5.65 4.27
C GLY A 322 9.01 -5.51 2.89
N GLY A 323 8.84 -6.49 2.01
CA GLY A 323 9.49 -6.53 0.69
C GLY A 323 10.96 -6.96 0.74
N CYS A 324 11.48 -7.36 1.91
CA CYS A 324 12.81 -7.90 2.04
C CYS A 324 12.95 -9.26 1.35
N ASN A 325 14.19 -9.60 0.94
CA ASN A 325 14.52 -10.93 0.44
C ASN A 325 14.03 -12.04 1.42
N PRO A 326 13.56 -13.22 0.95
CA PRO A 326 13.12 -14.31 1.83
C PRO A 326 14.15 -14.80 2.86
N THR A 327 15.45 -14.68 2.55
CA THR A 327 16.56 -15.01 3.46
C THR A 327 17.07 -13.80 4.25
N ALA A 328 16.34 -12.69 4.21
CA ALA A 328 16.52 -11.54 5.09
C ALA A 328 15.46 -11.49 6.21
N VAL A 329 15.76 -10.76 7.26
CA VAL A 329 14.86 -10.37 8.34
C VAL A 329 14.51 -8.90 8.14
N CYS A 330 13.21 -8.60 8.12
CA CYS A 330 12.72 -7.24 8.16
C CYS A 330 12.70 -6.72 9.60
N THR A 331 13.21 -5.50 9.79
CA THR A 331 13.22 -4.80 11.07
C THR A 331 12.95 -3.31 10.85
N HIS A 332 12.65 -2.57 11.92
CA HIS A 332 12.54 -1.13 11.86
C HIS A 332 13.81 -0.43 12.33
N ASP A 333 14.19 0.63 11.62
CA ASP A 333 15.19 1.58 12.07
C ASP A 333 14.72 2.31 13.34
N GLN A 334 15.55 2.37 14.37
CA GLN A 334 15.15 2.99 15.64
C GLN A 334 14.95 4.51 15.54
N SER A 335 15.58 5.18 14.57
CA SER A 335 15.54 6.65 14.45
C SER A 335 14.43 7.16 13.53
N SER A 336 14.19 6.45 12.43
CA SER A 336 13.25 6.84 11.37
C SER A 336 12.00 5.97 11.33
N ASN A 337 12.00 4.85 12.06
CA ASN A 337 11.01 3.77 11.95
C ASN A 337 10.89 3.18 10.52
N GLY A 338 11.85 3.47 9.65
CA GLY A 338 11.92 2.95 8.29
C GLY A 338 12.17 1.45 8.26
N VAL A 339 11.81 0.80 7.16
CA VAL A 339 12.07 -0.63 6.95
C VAL A 339 13.55 -0.85 6.67
N ILE A 340 14.16 -1.80 7.39
CA ILE A 340 15.52 -2.29 7.17
C ILE A 340 15.47 -3.79 6.91
N CYS A 341 16.11 -4.22 5.83
CA CYS A 341 16.30 -5.63 5.50
C CYS A 341 17.72 -6.05 5.85
N ASN A 342 17.88 -7.01 6.77
CA ASN A 342 19.19 -7.57 7.11
C ASN A 342 19.24 -9.05 6.74
N CYS A 343 20.30 -9.48 6.06
CA CYS A 343 20.47 -10.90 5.78
C CYS A 343 20.52 -11.71 7.07
N LYS A 344 19.85 -12.86 7.07
CA LYS A 344 19.98 -13.84 8.16
C LYS A 344 21.46 -14.24 8.28
N THR A 345 21.87 -14.69 9.46
CA THR A 345 23.17 -15.33 9.65
C THR A 345 23.38 -16.40 8.56
N GLY A 346 24.62 -16.58 8.08
CA GLY A 346 24.88 -17.51 6.98
C GLY A 346 24.63 -16.95 5.58
N TYR A 347 24.09 -15.74 5.46
CA TYR A 347 23.91 -15.05 4.19
C TYR A 347 24.62 -13.70 4.18
N THR A 348 25.20 -13.37 3.03
CA THR A 348 25.87 -12.09 2.80
C THR A 348 25.03 -11.24 1.84
N ASN A 349 24.91 -9.94 2.12
CA ASN A 349 24.27 -9.02 1.17
C ASN A 349 25.17 -8.82 -0.06
N THR A 350 24.72 -9.30 -1.21
CA THR A 350 25.36 -9.10 -2.52
C THR A 350 24.64 -8.06 -3.37
N GLY A 351 23.57 -7.45 -2.85
CA GLY A 351 22.81 -6.38 -3.49
C GLY A 351 23.31 -4.99 -3.10
N SER A 352 22.41 -4.02 -3.12
CA SER A 352 22.68 -2.66 -2.63
C SER A 352 22.11 -2.46 -1.21
N ALA A 353 22.36 -1.30 -0.61
CA ALA A 353 21.75 -0.93 0.68
C ALA A 353 20.21 -0.80 0.61
N THR A 354 19.66 -0.45 -0.55
CA THR A 354 18.22 -0.25 -0.76
C THR A 354 17.53 -1.44 -1.43
N ASN A 355 18.31 -2.36 -2.01
CA ASN A 355 17.82 -3.59 -2.62
C ASN A 355 18.71 -4.75 -2.16
N VAL A 356 18.42 -5.22 -0.94
CA VAL A 356 19.19 -6.25 -0.25
C VAL A 356 18.95 -7.60 -0.93
N VAL A 357 20.04 -8.25 -1.33
CA VAL A 357 20.02 -9.59 -1.93
C VAL A 357 20.89 -10.49 -1.07
N CYS A 358 20.28 -11.48 -0.44
CA CYS A 358 20.96 -12.33 0.53
C CYS A 358 21.36 -13.65 -0.12
N THR A 359 22.67 -13.82 -0.31
CA THR A 359 23.28 -14.97 -0.97
C THR A 359 24.04 -15.81 0.06
N ASP A 360 23.96 -17.14 -0.06
CA ASP A 360 24.63 -18.06 0.87
C ASP A 360 26.13 -17.74 0.96
N THR A 361 26.59 -17.45 2.17
CA THR A 361 27.95 -16.97 2.40
C THR A 361 29.01 -17.97 1.93
N CYS A 362 28.76 -19.28 1.97
CA CYS A 362 29.72 -20.28 1.48
C CYS A 362 29.96 -20.21 -0.02
N THR A 363 29.02 -19.67 -0.80
CA THR A 363 29.18 -19.48 -2.25
C THR A 363 30.05 -18.26 -2.60
N ILE A 364 30.33 -17.41 -1.61
CA ILE A 364 31.13 -16.19 -1.77
C ILE A 364 32.44 -16.41 -1.04
N ASN A 365 33.54 -16.51 -1.78
CA ASN A 365 34.89 -16.64 -1.21
C ASN A 365 35.01 -17.75 -0.15
N ASN A 366 34.36 -18.92 -0.38
CA ASN A 366 34.33 -20.06 0.56
C ASN A 366 33.92 -19.66 1.99
N GLY A 367 33.03 -18.67 2.14
CA GLY A 367 32.60 -18.15 3.44
C GLY A 367 33.71 -17.60 4.33
N ALA A 368 34.83 -17.16 3.72
CA ALA A 368 36.06 -16.77 4.41
C ALA A 368 36.71 -17.88 5.25
N CYS A 369 36.38 -19.15 4.99
CA CYS A 369 37.09 -20.29 5.55
C CYS A 369 38.52 -20.38 4.99
N ASP A 370 39.42 -21.00 5.77
CA ASP A 370 40.76 -21.38 5.33
C ASP A 370 40.73 -22.10 3.96
N PRO A 371 41.72 -21.90 3.07
CA PRO A 371 41.78 -22.60 1.78
C PRO A 371 41.74 -24.15 1.87
N ASN A 372 42.22 -24.71 2.98
CA ASN A 372 42.20 -26.14 3.28
C ASN A 372 40.96 -26.55 4.11
N ALA A 373 39.99 -25.66 4.30
CA ALA A 373 38.68 -25.95 4.85
C ALA A 373 37.59 -25.97 3.76
N GLY A 374 36.57 -26.80 3.96
CA GLY A 374 35.29 -26.70 3.26
C GLY A 374 34.33 -25.83 4.06
N CYS A 375 33.59 -24.96 3.35
CA CYS A 375 32.49 -24.21 3.93
C CYS A 375 31.18 -24.97 3.78
N THR A 376 30.41 -25.04 4.86
CA THR A 376 29.03 -25.56 4.84
C THR A 376 28.11 -24.59 5.56
N HIS A 377 26.89 -24.46 5.05
CA HIS A 377 25.87 -23.63 5.67
C HIS A 377 24.82 -24.53 6.33
N ASP A 378 24.79 -24.51 7.66
CA ASP A 378 23.84 -25.28 8.44
C ASP A 378 22.48 -24.57 8.45
N ARG A 379 21.51 -25.10 7.70
CA ARG A 379 20.16 -24.50 7.58
C ARG A 379 19.34 -24.53 8.87
N SER A 380 19.72 -25.33 9.86
CA SER A 380 19.00 -25.41 11.14
C SER A 380 19.39 -24.28 12.09
N THR A 381 20.68 -23.91 12.10
CA THR A 381 21.24 -22.82 12.92
C THR A 381 21.48 -21.54 12.13
N ASN A 382 21.39 -21.60 10.80
CA ASN A 382 21.87 -20.59 9.84
C ASN A 382 23.35 -20.22 10.04
N ALA A 383 24.17 -21.14 10.56
CA ALA A 383 25.58 -20.89 10.79
C ALA A 383 26.44 -21.22 9.57
N VAL A 384 27.45 -20.38 9.30
CA VAL A 384 28.56 -20.73 8.41
C VAL A 384 29.55 -21.58 9.20
N VAL A 385 29.81 -22.80 8.73
CA VAL A 385 30.69 -23.76 9.39
C VAL A 385 31.85 -24.10 8.47
N CYS A 386 33.05 -23.76 8.91
CA CYS A 386 34.31 -24.16 8.27
C CYS A 386 34.80 -25.46 8.88
N THR A 387 35.05 -26.48 8.06
CA THR A 387 35.62 -27.76 8.52
C THR A 387 36.87 -28.07 7.71
N CYS A 388 37.97 -28.39 8.39
CA CYS A 388 39.19 -28.79 7.70
C CYS A 388 38.95 -30.02 6.82
N LYS A 389 39.48 -29.97 5.60
CA LYS A 389 39.48 -31.11 4.68
C LYS A 389 40.25 -32.26 5.31
N THR A 390 39.95 -33.49 4.88
CA THR A 390 40.71 -34.68 5.29
C THR A 390 42.21 -34.43 5.12
N GLY A 391 43.00 -34.82 6.12
CA GLY A 391 44.45 -34.57 6.14
C GLY A 391 44.86 -33.28 6.85
N TYR A 392 43.93 -32.37 7.15
CA TYR A 392 44.22 -31.14 7.86
C TYR A 392 43.57 -31.15 9.24
N THR A 393 44.29 -30.60 10.22
CA THR A 393 43.81 -30.44 11.59
C THR A 393 43.57 -28.97 11.89
N ASN A 394 42.46 -28.65 12.56
CA ASN A 394 42.20 -27.29 13.01
C ASN A 394 43.15 -26.94 14.16
N THR A 395 44.06 -25.99 13.92
CA THR A 395 44.99 -25.43 14.92
C THR A 395 44.55 -24.05 15.41
N GLY A 396 43.50 -23.49 14.82
CA GLY A 396 42.89 -22.23 15.21
C GLY A 396 41.80 -22.39 16.28
N SER A 397 40.88 -21.44 16.33
CA SER A 397 39.72 -21.51 17.22
C SER A 397 38.48 -22.05 16.48
N ALA A 398 37.38 -22.29 17.21
CA ALA A 398 36.11 -22.65 16.59
C ALA A 398 35.53 -21.53 15.69
N SER A 399 35.85 -20.26 15.98
CA SER A 399 35.37 -19.10 15.22
C SER A 399 36.36 -18.61 14.16
N SER A 400 37.59 -19.12 14.16
CA SER A 400 38.64 -18.81 13.20
C SER A 400 39.42 -20.09 12.94
N VAL A 401 38.87 -20.92 12.07
CA VAL A 401 39.42 -22.22 11.70
C VAL A 401 40.69 -21.99 10.89
N VAL A 402 41.78 -22.63 11.30
CA VAL A 402 43.06 -22.62 10.60
C VAL A 402 43.45 -24.07 10.35
N CYS A 403 43.59 -24.45 9.08
CA CYS A 403 43.76 -25.85 8.70
C CYS A 403 45.23 -26.11 8.36
N THR A 404 45.91 -26.75 9.31
CA THR A 404 47.33 -27.10 9.18
C THR A 404 47.46 -28.56 8.77
N ASP A 405 48.42 -28.85 7.90
CA ASP A 405 48.75 -30.21 7.47
C ASP A 405 49.03 -31.10 8.71
N THR A 406 48.27 -32.20 8.83
CA THR A 406 48.32 -33.07 10.00
C THR A 406 49.67 -33.78 10.14
N CYS A 407 50.38 -34.06 9.04
CA CYS A 407 51.72 -34.65 9.10
C CYS A 407 52.76 -33.71 9.72
N THR A 408 52.54 -32.39 9.67
CA THR A 408 53.41 -31.41 10.35
C THR A 408 53.16 -31.33 11.86
N ILE A 409 52.04 -31.90 12.33
CA ILE A 409 51.65 -31.91 13.73
C ILE A 409 51.89 -33.32 14.28
N ASN A 410 52.91 -33.49 15.12
CA ASN A 410 53.21 -34.77 15.77
C ASN A 410 53.29 -35.96 14.77
N ASN A 411 53.88 -35.73 13.58
CA ASN A 411 54.01 -36.72 12.50
C ASN A 411 52.66 -37.40 12.13
N GLY A 412 51.54 -36.68 12.22
CA GLY A 412 50.20 -37.21 11.95
C GLY A 412 49.79 -38.38 12.85
N ALA A 413 50.37 -38.47 14.06
CA ALA A 413 50.25 -39.60 14.98
C ALA A 413 50.74 -40.95 14.41
N CYS A 414 51.56 -40.92 13.35
CA CYS A 414 52.27 -42.09 12.87
C CYS A 414 53.34 -42.54 13.89
N ASP A 415 53.70 -43.82 13.82
CA ASP A 415 54.85 -44.37 14.55
C ASP A 415 56.12 -43.52 14.30
N PRO A 416 57.02 -43.32 15.28
CA PRO A 416 58.28 -42.60 15.07
C PRO A 416 59.15 -43.15 13.92
N ASN A 417 59.04 -44.45 13.63
CA ASN A 417 59.72 -45.14 12.52
C ASN A 417 58.87 -45.20 11.25
N ALA A 418 57.74 -44.49 11.19
CA ALA A 418 56.96 -44.26 9.98
C ALA A 418 57.16 -42.84 9.45
N ALA A 419 57.09 -42.70 8.12
CA ALA A 419 56.91 -41.42 7.46
C ALA A 419 55.41 -41.13 7.29
N CYS A 420 55.00 -39.91 7.60
CA CYS A 420 53.64 -39.41 7.35
C CYS A 420 53.57 -38.72 5.99
N THR A 421 52.58 -39.07 5.18
CA THR A 421 52.31 -38.43 3.89
C THR A 421 50.80 -38.29 3.66
N HIS A 422 50.40 -37.41 2.74
CA HIS A 422 49.05 -37.38 2.22
C HIS A 422 48.88 -38.30 1.01
N ASP A 423 47.79 -39.06 0.99
CA ASP A 423 47.31 -39.68 -0.24
C ASP A 423 46.84 -38.57 -1.20
N SER A 424 47.42 -38.51 -2.40
CA SER A 424 47.17 -37.41 -3.35
C SER A 424 45.74 -37.37 -3.92
N SER A 425 44.98 -38.46 -3.77
CA SER A 425 43.61 -38.57 -4.29
C SER A 425 42.54 -38.29 -3.23
N THR A 426 42.82 -38.61 -1.96
CA THR A 426 41.87 -38.50 -0.84
C THR A 426 42.28 -37.48 0.22
N ASN A 427 43.53 -36.97 0.15
CA ASN A 427 44.22 -36.24 1.21
C ASN A 427 44.26 -36.96 2.57
N ALA A 428 43.96 -38.26 2.62
CA ALA A 428 44.06 -39.04 3.85
C ALA A 428 45.50 -39.05 4.37
N VAL A 429 45.65 -39.03 5.70
CA VAL A 429 46.95 -39.22 6.35
C VAL A 429 47.34 -40.69 6.20
N VAL A 430 48.52 -40.93 5.63
CA VAL A 430 49.07 -42.27 5.41
C VAL A 430 50.40 -42.38 6.14
N CYS A 431 50.50 -43.40 6.99
CA CYS A 431 51.73 -43.75 7.69
C CYS A 431 52.41 -44.92 6.96
N THR A 432 53.64 -44.74 6.50
CA THR A 432 54.41 -45.81 5.84
C THR A 432 55.69 -46.06 6.63
N CYS A 433 55.96 -47.31 7.01
CA CYS A 433 57.19 -47.64 7.71
C CYS A 433 58.41 -47.26 6.87
N LYS A 434 59.40 -46.63 7.52
CA LYS A 434 60.69 -46.30 6.91
C LYS A 434 61.41 -47.60 6.53
N THR A 435 62.34 -47.51 5.59
CA THR A 435 63.17 -48.65 5.17
C THR A 435 63.82 -49.34 6.37
N GLY A 436 63.74 -50.67 6.42
CA GLY A 436 64.22 -51.48 7.55
C GLY A 436 63.17 -51.77 8.62
N TYR A 437 61.95 -51.23 8.50
CA TYR A 437 60.85 -51.51 9.41
C TYR A 437 59.66 -52.12 8.67
N THR A 438 58.99 -53.06 9.33
CA THR A 438 57.77 -53.71 8.82
C THR A 438 56.59 -53.28 9.68
N ASN A 439 55.44 -53.03 9.03
CA ASN A 439 54.20 -52.76 9.77
C ASN A 439 53.75 -54.04 10.49
N SER A 440 53.88 -54.06 11.81
CA SER A 440 53.42 -55.14 12.70
C SER A 440 52.04 -54.85 13.31
N GLY A 441 51.49 -53.66 13.04
CA GLY A 441 50.18 -53.22 13.50
C GLY A 441 49.05 -53.55 12.52
N SER A 442 48.10 -52.63 12.40
CA SER A 442 46.97 -52.73 11.47
C SER A 442 47.05 -51.66 10.38
N ALA A 443 46.19 -51.73 9.37
CA ALA A 443 46.10 -50.70 8.34
C ALA A 443 45.72 -49.31 8.91
N THR A 444 44.93 -49.26 9.99
CA THR A 444 44.46 -48.00 10.61
C THR A 444 45.34 -47.53 11.77
N ARG A 445 46.26 -48.38 12.24
CA ARG A 445 47.22 -48.07 13.30
C ARG A 445 48.52 -48.78 12.98
N VAL A 446 49.34 -48.10 12.20
CA VAL A 446 50.66 -48.57 11.77
C VAL A 446 51.59 -48.57 12.97
N VAL A 447 52.26 -49.70 13.18
CA VAL A 447 53.31 -49.88 14.19
C VAL A 447 54.52 -50.40 13.45
N CYS A 448 55.63 -49.67 13.50
CA CYS A 448 56.80 -49.99 12.71
C CYS A 448 57.84 -50.67 13.58
N THR A 449 57.91 -51.98 13.46
CA THR A 449 58.88 -52.81 14.17
C THR A 449 60.04 -53.14 13.24
N ASP A 450 61.25 -53.15 13.79
CA ASP A 450 62.46 -53.58 13.09
C ASP A 450 62.20 -54.90 12.36
N THR A 451 62.43 -54.92 11.05
CA THR A 451 62.15 -56.08 10.20
C THR A 451 62.98 -57.30 10.61
N CYS A 452 64.22 -57.13 11.08
CA CYS A 452 65.05 -58.23 11.56
C CYS A 452 64.51 -58.88 12.84
N SER A 453 63.73 -58.14 13.64
CA SER A 453 63.06 -58.67 14.83
C SER A 453 61.82 -59.51 14.50
N ILE A 454 61.32 -59.46 13.26
CA ILE A 454 60.16 -60.21 12.79
C ILE A 454 60.63 -61.30 11.83
N ASN A 455 60.50 -62.57 12.22
CA ASN A 455 60.87 -63.72 11.39
C ASN A 455 62.28 -63.59 10.77
N ASN A 456 63.25 -63.05 11.53
CA ASN A 456 64.63 -62.82 11.08
C ASN A 456 64.72 -62.04 9.74
N GLY A 457 63.81 -61.09 9.52
CA GLY A 457 63.75 -60.31 8.28
C GLY A 457 63.51 -61.13 7.02
N ALA A 458 62.89 -62.31 7.16
CA ALA A 458 62.75 -63.33 6.12
C ALA A 458 64.08 -63.86 5.56
N CYS A 459 65.20 -63.65 6.27
CA CYS A 459 66.46 -64.30 5.97
C CYS A 459 66.40 -65.81 6.24
N ASP A 460 67.23 -66.59 5.54
CA ASP A 460 67.48 -68.00 5.85
C ASP A 460 67.77 -68.20 7.36
N PRO A 461 67.28 -69.28 8.00
CA PRO A 461 67.56 -69.55 9.41
C PRO A 461 69.07 -69.56 9.77
N ASN A 462 69.92 -69.90 8.82
CA ASN A 462 71.39 -69.89 8.92
C ASN A 462 72.04 -68.58 8.45
N ALA A 463 71.26 -67.55 8.12
CA ALA A 463 71.70 -66.19 7.91
C ALA A 463 71.43 -65.30 9.14
N ALA A 464 72.30 -64.33 9.37
CA ALA A 464 72.07 -63.22 10.28
C ALA A 464 71.40 -62.07 9.51
N CYS A 465 70.32 -61.53 10.08
CA CYS A 465 69.68 -60.32 9.59
C CYS A 465 70.35 -59.08 10.20
N THR A 466 70.67 -58.10 9.35
CA THR A 466 71.26 -56.81 9.73
C THR A 466 70.68 -55.69 8.86
N HIS A 467 70.90 -54.43 9.25
CA HIS A 467 70.58 -53.28 8.42
C HIS A 467 71.82 -52.77 7.70
N ASP A 468 71.66 -52.41 6.43
CA ASP A 468 72.65 -51.64 5.70
C ASP A 468 72.84 -50.26 6.35
N SER A 469 74.08 -49.85 6.58
CA SER A 469 74.38 -48.62 7.32
C SER A 469 74.00 -47.32 6.59
N SER A 470 73.82 -47.38 5.27
CA SER A 470 73.52 -46.22 4.43
C SER A 470 72.04 -46.13 4.05
N THR A 471 71.43 -47.26 3.69
CA THR A 471 70.06 -47.35 3.17
C THR A 471 69.07 -47.85 4.23
N HIS A 472 69.56 -48.40 5.34
CA HIS A 472 68.77 -49.12 6.36
C HIS A 472 67.99 -50.33 5.81
N ALA A 473 68.26 -50.75 4.57
CA ALA A 473 67.67 -51.94 3.98
C ALA A 473 68.07 -53.20 4.76
N VAL A 474 67.19 -54.20 4.75
CA VAL A 474 67.46 -55.50 5.36
C VAL A 474 68.53 -56.23 4.53
N VAL A 475 69.57 -56.70 5.21
CA VAL A 475 70.69 -57.45 4.63
C VAL A 475 70.84 -58.78 5.37
N CYS A 476 70.72 -59.86 4.63
CA CYS A 476 70.94 -61.22 5.12
C CYS A 476 72.37 -61.67 4.81
N THR A 477 73.13 -62.09 5.83
CA THR A 477 74.50 -62.60 5.64
C THR A 477 74.62 -64.00 6.23
N CYS A 478 75.12 -64.98 5.47
CA CYS A 478 75.31 -66.34 5.99
C CYS A 478 76.21 -66.33 7.23
N LYS A 479 75.78 -67.03 8.28
CA LYS A 479 76.58 -67.23 9.50
C LYS A 479 77.84 -68.02 9.14
N THR A 480 78.88 -67.88 9.97
CA THR A 480 80.15 -68.60 9.80
C THR A 480 79.91 -70.11 9.64
N GLY A 481 80.52 -70.73 8.61
CA GLY A 481 80.35 -72.15 8.27
C GLY A 481 79.25 -72.44 7.24
N TYR A 482 78.56 -71.42 6.74
CA TYR A 482 77.57 -71.52 5.66
C TYR A 482 77.96 -70.65 4.46
N THR A 483 77.63 -71.10 3.26
CA THR A 483 77.82 -70.33 2.01
C THR A 483 76.49 -69.99 1.38
N ASN A 484 76.40 -68.78 0.81
CA ASN A 484 75.22 -68.35 0.08
C ASN A 484 75.14 -69.11 -1.26
N THR A 485 74.04 -69.83 -1.46
CA THR A 485 73.73 -70.62 -2.66
C THR A 485 72.48 -70.12 -3.38
N GLY A 486 71.88 -69.02 -2.91
CA GLY A 486 70.70 -68.43 -3.52
C GLY A 486 70.99 -67.69 -4.83
N THR A 487 69.95 -67.51 -5.65
CA THR A 487 69.99 -66.75 -6.90
C THR A 487 69.06 -65.52 -6.81
N ASP A 488 69.22 -64.57 -7.72
CA ASP A 488 68.37 -63.37 -7.83
C ASP A 488 68.23 -62.53 -6.54
N GLY A 489 69.31 -62.43 -5.77
CA GLY A 489 69.35 -61.63 -4.53
C GLY A 489 68.76 -62.31 -3.30
N SER A 490 68.21 -63.52 -3.43
CA SER A 490 67.83 -64.35 -2.29
C SER A 490 69.07 -64.91 -1.59
N VAL A 491 69.08 -64.92 -0.26
CA VAL A 491 70.15 -65.50 0.54
C VAL A 491 69.70 -66.85 1.07
N VAL A 492 70.34 -67.92 0.59
CA VAL A 492 70.08 -69.32 1.01
C VAL A 492 71.38 -69.92 1.49
N CYS A 493 71.45 -70.28 2.77
CA CYS A 493 72.71 -70.61 3.44
C CYS A 493 72.82 -72.11 3.65
N HIS A 494 73.66 -72.77 2.85
CA HIS A 494 73.96 -74.19 3.01
C HIS A 494 75.29 -74.40 3.71
N GLY A 495 75.34 -75.41 4.60
CA GLY A 495 76.57 -75.74 5.32
C GLY A 495 77.65 -76.20 4.36
N THR A 496 78.85 -75.65 4.47
CA THR A 496 80.01 -76.20 3.77
C THR A 496 80.36 -77.54 4.40
N MET A 497 80.04 -78.65 3.71
CA MET A 497 80.65 -79.94 4.03
C MET A 497 82.15 -79.76 3.88
N ILE A 498 82.91 -79.88 4.96
CA ILE A 498 84.36 -80.03 4.88
C ILE A 498 84.61 -81.41 4.25
N THR A 499 84.46 -81.55 2.94
CA THR A 499 84.84 -82.77 2.21
C THR A 499 86.36 -82.84 2.00
N GLY A 500 87.12 -82.45 3.03
CA GLY A 500 88.57 -82.22 2.95
C GLY A 500 89.41 -83.04 3.93
N VAL A 501 88.90 -84.13 4.53
CA VAL A 501 89.71 -85.01 5.42
C VAL A 501 89.49 -86.52 5.21
N ILE A 502 88.77 -86.98 4.17
CA ILE A 502 88.66 -88.43 3.87
C ILE A 502 89.20 -88.76 2.47
N TRP A 503 90.43 -88.34 2.19
CA TRP A 503 91.22 -88.88 1.07
C TRP A 503 92.71 -88.97 1.42
N ALA A 504 93.02 -89.39 2.65
CA ALA A 504 94.39 -89.67 3.09
C ALA A 504 94.52 -90.90 4.01
N MET A 505 93.56 -91.84 4.00
CA MET A 505 93.68 -93.10 4.78
C MET A 505 93.29 -94.40 4.07
N LEU A 506 92.92 -94.40 2.78
CA LEU A 506 92.69 -95.65 2.04
C LEU A 506 93.04 -95.50 0.55
N SER A 507 94.35 -95.62 0.24
CA SER A 507 94.92 -96.28 -0.95
C SER A 507 96.41 -95.99 -1.03
#